data_AF-A0A0F9JIG5-F1
#
_entry.id   AF-A0A0F9JIG5-F1
#
_cell.length_a   1.000
_cell.length_b   1.000
_cell.length_c   1.000
_cell.angle_alpha   90.00
_cell.angle_beta   90.00
_cell.angle_gamma   90.00
#
_symmetry.space_group_name_H-M   'P 1'
#
loop_
_entity.id
_entity.type
_entity.pdbx_description
1 polymer ?
#
loop_
_entity_poly.entity_id
_entity_poly.type
_entity_poly.pdbx_seq_one_letter_code
_entity_poly.pdbx_strand_id
1 'polypeptide(L)'
;MVVETKVKVGGLWRIIGAPEVKYSGSWRAIQTIQVKKAGVWETVFEIAGSPLNATNTIVQSEVFSGAVHSGVYFNSDGTMDEVGPGLTDLTFLGLDQVGNDHTGEWYDDSPTGSQWEIRCASMVSGTWSGQAASVGIWIDLSGNRLWRVTRLAGKTYTPGTIVAIGNMEIREVADIGNIVTFTLRAEAIQS
;
A
#
# COMPACT_ATOMS: atom_id res chain seq x y z
N MET A 1 3.37 -6.73 23.51
CA MET A 1 4.56 -6.30 24.30
C MET A 1 5.48 -5.59 23.33
N VAL A 2 5.72 -4.28 23.51
CA VAL A 2 6.68 -3.55 22.67
C VAL A 2 8.07 -3.86 23.20
N VAL A 3 8.87 -4.56 22.42
CA VAL A 3 10.27 -4.82 22.76
C VAL A 3 11.07 -3.61 22.33
N GLU A 4 11.46 -2.76 23.27
CA GLU A 4 12.33 -1.62 22.98
C GLU A 4 13.78 -2.12 22.83
N THR A 5 14.36 -1.97 21.65
CA THR A 5 15.78 -2.27 21.41
C THR A 5 16.64 -1.13 21.98
N LYS A 6 17.48 -1.43 22.98
CA LYS A 6 18.35 -0.46 23.66
C LYS A 6 19.80 -0.94 23.72
N VAL A 7 20.73 0.01 23.71
CA VAL A 7 22.17 -0.22 23.94
C VAL A 7 22.65 0.57 25.15
N LYS A 8 23.59 0.00 25.92
CA LYS A 8 24.21 0.69 27.06
C LYS A 8 25.51 1.36 26.62
N VAL A 9 25.56 2.69 26.68
CA VAL A 9 26.74 3.49 26.30
C VAL A 9 27.08 4.43 27.44
N GLY A 10 28.30 4.31 27.97
CA GLY A 10 28.75 5.14 29.10
C GLY A 10 27.88 4.98 30.36
N GLY A 11 27.35 3.78 30.60
CA GLY A 11 26.48 3.51 31.76
C GLY A 11 25.00 3.81 31.54
N LEU A 12 24.64 4.54 30.49
CA LEU A 12 23.26 4.95 30.19
C LEU A 12 22.63 4.07 29.11
N TRP A 13 21.34 3.76 29.26
CA TRP A 13 20.55 3.10 28.23
C TRP A 13 20.09 4.11 27.18
N ARG A 14 20.29 3.77 25.90
CA ARG A 14 19.88 4.56 24.74
C ARG A 14 19.03 3.71 23.81
N ILE A 15 17.98 4.31 23.26
CA ILE A 15 17.10 3.66 22.27
C ILE A 15 17.83 3.56 20.93
N ILE A 16 17.70 2.42 20.26
CA ILE A 16 18.13 2.24 18.87
C ILE A 16 16.91 2.48 17.97
N GLY A 17 16.90 3.60 17.26
CA GLY A 17 15.80 3.94 16.33
C GLY A 17 15.98 3.39 14.92
N ALA A 18 17.21 3.43 14.40
CA ALA A 18 17.54 2.99 13.04
C ALA A 18 18.91 2.30 13.06
N PRO A 19 18.97 0.98 13.30
CA PRO A 19 20.23 0.25 13.24
C PRO A 19 20.70 0.15 11.78
N GLU A 20 21.99 0.35 11.56
CA GLU A 20 22.62 0.28 10.25
C GLU A 20 23.79 -0.70 10.23
N VAL A 21 24.08 -1.26 9.07
CA VAL A 21 25.25 -2.11 8.83
C VAL A 21 26.05 -1.57 7.66
N LYS A 22 27.38 -1.57 7.79
CA LYS A 22 28.28 -1.26 6.68
C LYS A 22 28.53 -2.51 5.84
N TYR A 23 28.11 -2.49 4.59
CA TYR A 23 28.31 -3.58 3.62
C TYR A 23 28.94 -3.04 2.34
N SER A 24 30.11 -3.59 1.99
CA SER A 24 30.87 -3.19 0.80
C SER A 24 31.16 -1.68 0.70
N GLY A 25 31.45 -1.05 1.85
CA GLY A 25 31.81 0.37 1.91
C GLY A 25 30.65 1.34 2.15
N SER A 26 29.40 0.89 1.97
CA SER A 26 28.19 1.71 2.14
C SER A 26 27.44 1.34 3.42
N TRP A 27 26.84 2.33 4.07
CA TRP A 27 25.88 2.13 5.17
C TRP A 27 24.52 1.74 4.61
N ARG A 28 23.82 0.82 5.29
CA ARG A 28 22.51 0.31 4.91
C ARG A 28 21.67 0.12 6.17
N ALA A 29 20.39 0.51 6.12
CA ALA A 29 19.45 0.24 7.20
C ALA A 29 19.25 -1.28 7.39
N ILE A 30 19.21 -1.72 8.64
CA ILE A 30 18.89 -3.10 9.00
C ILE A 30 17.38 -3.23 9.15
N GLN A 31 16.77 -4.12 8.36
CA GLN A 31 15.33 -4.38 8.39
C GLN A 31 14.91 -5.28 9.56
N THR A 32 15.70 -6.33 9.83
CA THR A 32 15.41 -7.31 10.87
C THR A 32 16.72 -7.76 11.53
N ILE A 33 16.71 -7.90 12.85
CA ILE A 33 17.78 -8.55 13.61
C ILE A 33 17.19 -9.80 14.27
N GLN A 34 17.80 -10.95 13.99
CA GLN A 34 17.45 -12.22 14.60
C GLN A 34 18.62 -12.75 15.44
N VAL A 35 18.30 -13.35 16.58
CA VAL A 35 19.26 -14.03 17.45
C VAL A 35 18.89 -15.49 17.57
N LYS A 36 19.88 -16.37 17.58
CA LYS A 36 19.65 -17.81 17.80
C LYS A 36 19.72 -18.12 19.29
N LYS A 37 18.60 -18.53 19.88
CA LYS A 37 18.47 -18.90 21.29
C LYS A 37 17.98 -20.35 21.38
N ALA A 38 18.77 -21.19 22.05
CA ALA A 38 18.46 -22.61 22.23
C ALA A 38 18.11 -23.36 20.91
N GLY A 39 18.77 -22.99 19.81
CA GLY A 39 18.53 -23.60 18.50
C GLY A 39 17.43 -22.94 17.67
N VAL A 40 16.62 -22.05 18.25
CA VAL A 40 15.52 -21.33 17.60
C VAL A 40 15.97 -19.92 17.24
N TRP A 41 15.58 -19.43 16.05
CA TRP A 41 15.78 -18.04 15.67
C TRP A 41 14.64 -17.18 16.22
N GLU A 42 14.99 -16.11 16.94
CA GLU A 42 14.04 -15.15 17.52
C GLU A 42 14.34 -13.75 16.97
N THR A 43 13.30 -13.01 16.55
CA THR A 43 13.43 -11.60 16.13
C THR A 43 13.54 -10.69 17.35
N VAL A 44 14.57 -9.84 17.39
CA VAL A 44 14.82 -8.89 18.49
C VAL A 44 14.75 -7.42 18.06
N PHE A 45 14.70 -7.20 16.75
CA PHE A 45 14.45 -5.91 16.14
C PHE A 45 13.82 -6.15 14.77
N GLU A 46 12.80 -5.35 14.48
CA GLU A 46 12.18 -5.22 13.18
C GLU A 46 11.80 -3.75 13.03
N ILE A 47 12.12 -3.13 11.89
CA ILE A 47 11.63 -1.78 11.60
C ILE A 47 10.10 -1.83 11.61
N ALA A 48 9.46 -0.95 12.38
CA ALA A 48 8.03 -0.73 12.29
C ALA A 48 7.75 -0.15 10.90
N GLY A 49 7.07 -0.91 10.05
CA GLY A 49 6.99 -0.64 8.60
C GLY A 49 7.79 -1.62 7.75
N SER A 50 7.83 -2.90 8.15
CA SER A 50 8.31 -4.02 7.34
C SER A 50 8.01 -3.77 5.86
N PRO A 51 8.99 -3.84 4.94
CA PRO A 51 8.72 -3.68 3.53
C PRO A 51 7.63 -4.67 3.18
N LEU A 52 6.52 -4.17 2.65
CA LEU A 52 5.31 -4.89 2.29
C LEU A 52 5.62 -6.23 1.62
N ASN A 53 5.78 -7.25 2.46
CA ASN A 53 6.03 -8.62 2.07
C ASN A 53 4.68 -9.25 1.79
N ALA A 54 4.11 -9.00 0.61
CA ALA A 54 3.19 -9.95 -0.01
C ALA A 54 2.72 -9.44 -1.36
N THR A 55 2.69 -10.37 -2.31
CA THR A 55 1.77 -10.36 -3.42
C THR A 55 0.34 -10.26 -2.86
N ASN A 56 -0.14 -9.04 -2.56
CA ASN A 56 -1.50 -8.81 -2.11
C ASN A 56 -2.43 -8.94 -3.32
N THR A 57 -2.86 -10.19 -3.56
CA THR A 57 -4.00 -10.45 -4.43
C THR A 57 -5.25 -10.08 -3.64
N ILE A 58 -5.73 -8.85 -3.81
CA ILE A 58 -6.93 -8.38 -3.14
C ILE A 58 -8.09 -8.58 -4.11
N VAL A 59 -8.69 -9.76 -4.00
CA VAL A 59 -9.93 -10.11 -4.68
C VAL A 59 -11.04 -9.92 -3.66
N GLN A 60 -11.60 -8.72 -3.60
CA GLN A 60 -12.87 -8.51 -2.90
C GLN A 60 -13.90 -7.96 -3.88
N SER A 61 -15.05 -8.63 -3.97
CA SER A 61 -16.21 -8.20 -4.74
C SER A 61 -17.35 -7.89 -3.80
N GLU A 62 -17.86 -6.67 -3.84
CA GLU A 62 -19.04 -6.28 -3.07
C GLU A 62 -20.15 -5.86 -3.98
N VAL A 63 -21.40 -6.18 -3.66
CA VAL A 63 -22.54 -5.60 -4.38
C VAL A 63 -23.08 -4.47 -3.53
N PHE A 64 -22.66 -3.24 -3.81
CA PHE A 64 -23.36 -2.06 -3.31
C PHE A 64 -24.49 -1.70 -4.29
N SER A 65 -25.47 -0.92 -3.82
CA SER A 65 -26.62 -0.49 -4.64
C SER A 65 -26.17 0.24 -5.92
N GLY A 66 -25.93 -0.50 -7.00
CA GLY A 66 -25.50 0.07 -8.28
C GLY A 66 -24.05 -0.20 -8.71
N ALA A 67 -23.18 -0.78 -7.87
CA ALA A 67 -21.77 -1.00 -8.23
C ALA A 67 -21.06 -2.08 -7.37
N VAL A 68 -19.97 -2.61 -7.93
CA VAL A 68 -19.01 -3.52 -7.30
C VAL A 68 -17.63 -2.90 -7.32
N HIS A 69 -16.96 -2.88 -6.16
CA HIS A 69 -15.64 -2.28 -6.02
C HIS A 69 -14.62 -3.31 -5.52
N SER A 70 -13.35 -3.08 -5.85
CA SER A 70 -12.20 -3.83 -5.34
C SER A 70 -10.96 -2.96 -5.37
N GLY A 71 -10.17 -2.88 -4.31
CA GLY A 71 -9.00 -2.00 -4.29
C GLY A 71 -8.16 -2.01 -3.01
N VAL A 72 -7.20 -1.08 -2.97
CA VAL A 72 -6.29 -0.84 -1.84
C VAL A 72 -6.27 0.62 -1.49
N TYR A 73 -6.25 0.89 -0.19
CA TYR A 73 -6.01 2.19 0.38
C TYR A 73 -4.57 2.28 0.89
N PHE A 74 -3.86 3.31 0.49
CA PHE A 74 -2.50 3.63 0.92
C PHE A 74 -2.57 4.80 1.88
N ASN A 75 -2.09 4.57 3.10
CA ASN A 75 -2.10 5.55 4.16
C ASN A 75 -0.87 6.46 4.08
N SER A 76 -1.02 7.67 4.59
CA SER A 76 0.07 8.65 4.68
C SER A 76 1.26 8.20 5.54
N ASP A 77 1.11 7.18 6.37
CA ASP A 77 2.18 6.58 7.19
C ASP A 77 2.94 5.45 6.47
N GLY A 78 2.61 5.16 5.21
CA GLY A 78 3.23 4.11 4.39
C GLY A 78 2.60 2.73 4.57
N THR A 79 1.57 2.61 5.41
CA THR A 79 0.78 1.37 5.54
C THR A 79 -0.26 1.24 4.42
N MET A 80 -0.82 0.03 4.29
CA MET A 80 -1.91 -0.25 3.38
C MET A 80 -3.09 -0.85 4.15
N ASP A 81 -4.28 -0.39 3.81
CA ASP A 81 -5.54 -1.03 4.21
C ASP A 81 -6.21 -1.66 2.98
N GLU A 82 -6.76 -2.86 3.18
CA GLU A 82 -7.64 -3.45 2.17
C GLU A 82 -8.95 -2.67 2.13
N VAL A 83 -9.42 -2.36 0.92
CA VAL A 83 -10.76 -1.79 0.75
C VAL A 83 -11.73 -2.95 0.76
N GLY A 84 -12.34 -3.17 1.93
CA GLY A 84 -13.39 -4.15 2.12
C GLY A 84 -14.75 -3.52 2.49
N PRO A 85 -15.75 -4.35 2.85
CA PRO A 85 -17.18 -4.00 2.79
C PRO A 85 -17.70 -3.01 3.79
N GLY A 86 -16.81 -2.49 4.63
CA GLY A 86 -17.12 -1.53 5.67
C GLY A 86 -16.74 -0.09 5.34
N LEU A 87 -16.06 0.19 4.22
CA LEU A 87 -15.72 1.57 3.83
C LEU A 87 -16.91 2.25 3.14
N THR A 88 -18.03 2.33 3.85
CA THR A 88 -19.22 3.08 3.42
C THR A 88 -18.96 4.59 3.32
N ASP A 89 -17.90 5.10 3.96
CA ASP A 89 -17.64 6.54 4.09
C ASP A 89 -16.77 7.14 2.97
N LEU A 90 -16.19 6.32 2.07
CA LEU A 90 -15.50 6.84 0.87
C LEU A 90 -16.46 7.16 -0.29
N THR A 91 -17.77 7.02 -0.07
CA THR A 91 -18.83 7.48 -0.98
C THR A 91 -18.84 9.00 -1.19
N PHE A 92 -18.02 9.77 -0.47
CA PHE A 92 -18.01 11.24 -0.49
C PHE A 92 -16.94 11.90 -1.37
N LEU A 93 -16.33 11.19 -2.33
CA LEU A 93 -15.44 11.81 -3.34
C LEU A 93 -16.10 12.05 -4.71
N GLY A 94 -17.44 12.17 -4.76
CA GLY A 94 -18.17 12.76 -5.90
C GLY A 94 -18.04 12.06 -7.26
N LEU A 95 -17.42 10.88 -7.33
CA LEU A 95 -17.00 10.26 -8.60
C LEU A 95 -17.84 9.04 -9.02
N ASP A 96 -18.86 8.66 -8.24
CA ASP A 96 -19.67 7.46 -8.48
C ASP A 96 -20.98 7.73 -9.28
N GLN A 97 -21.17 8.93 -9.83
CA GLN A 97 -22.41 9.27 -10.57
C GLN A 97 -22.28 9.24 -12.10
N VAL A 98 -21.11 8.93 -12.66
CA VAL A 98 -20.92 8.96 -14.12
C VAL A 98 -20.85 7.54 -14.70
N GLY A 99 -21.98 6.83 -14.63
CA GLY A 99 -22.52 5.84 -15.60
C GLY A 99 -21.64 4.79 -16.30
N ASN A 100 -20.36 4.64 -15.99
CA ASN A 100 -19.44 3.70 -16.63
C ASN A 100 -18.65 2.88 -15.59
N ASP A 101 -18.09 1.74 -16.03
CA ASP A 101 -17.06 1.02 -15.29
C ASP A 101 -15.79 1.88 -15.20
N HIS A 102 -15.10 1.85 -14.06
CA HIS A 102 -13.94 2.70 -13.79
C HIS A 102 -12.79 1.92 -13.17
N THR A 103 -11.57 2.30 -13.50
CA THR A 103 -10.34 1.79 -12.87
C THR A 103 -9.48 3.00 -12.57
N GLY A 104 -9.05 3.23 -11.35
CA GLY A 104 -8.39 4.51 -11.07
C GLY A 104 -7.80 4.69 -9.69
N GLU A 105 -7.29 5.89 -9.49
CA GLU A 105 -6.84 6.39 -8.19
C GLU A 105 -7.81 7.49 -7.69
N TRP A 106 -8.04 7.52 -6.39
CA TRP A 106 -8.85 8.51 -5.68
C TRP A 106 -8.09 9.00 -4.45
N TYR A 107 -8.31 10.25 -4.07
CA TYR A 107 -7.56 10.94 -3.01
C TYR A 107 -8.48 11.52 -1.94
N ASP A 108 -8.11 11.38 -0.67
CA ASP A 108 -8.71 12.11 0.44
C ASP A 108 -7.90 13.39 0.71
N ASP A 109 -8.55 14.55 0.57
CA ASP A 109 -7.97 15.91 0.48
C ASP A 109 -7.41 16.47 1.81
N SER A 110 -6.91 15.63 2.71
CA SER A 110 -6.31 16.06 3.98
C SER A 110 -4.78 15.86 4.01
N PRO A 111 -3.99 16.73 3.35
CA PRO A 111 -2.55 16.60 3.35
C PRO A 111 -1.98 16.86 4.75
N THR A 112 -1.44 15.82 5.38
CA THR A 112 -0.68 15.90 6.64
C THR A 112 0.84 15.90 6.42
N GLY A 113 1.28 15.80 5.17
CA GLY A 113 2.68 15.62 4.82
C GLY A 113 3.10 14.17 5.08
N SER A 114 3.65 13.51 4.06
CA SER A 114 4.12 12.14 4.17
C SER A 114 5.60 12.07 3.84
N GLN A 115 6.27 11.10 4.44
CA GLN A 115 7.62 10.72 4.06
C GLN A 115 7.63 9.65 2.95
N TRP A 116 6.46 9.27 2.43
CA TRP A 116 6.30 8.16 1.51
C TRP A 116 5.78 8.62 0.15
N GLU A 117 6.29 7.97 -0.89
CA GLU A 117 5.74 8.08 -2.24
C GLU A 117 5.38 6.70 -2.76
N ILE A 118 4.36 6.65 -3.62
CA ILE A 118 3.92 5.44 -4.31
C ILE A 118 3.80 5.66 -5.81
N ARG A 119 3.98 4.60 -6.58
CA ARG A 119 3.61 4.57 -8.00
C ARG A 119 3.11 3.21 -8.45
N CYS A 120 2.38 3.18 -9.56
CA CYS A 120 2.32 1.98 -10.39
C CYS A 120 3.55 1.97 -11.32
N ALA A 121 4.51 1.07 -11.10
CA ALA A 121 5.73 1.00 -11.91
C ALA A 121 5.48 0.38 -13.30
N SER A 122 4.55 -0.57 -13.40
CA SER A 122 4.13 -1.20 -14.66
C SER A 122 2.75 -1.83 -14.55
N MET A 123 1.94 -1.74 -15.61
CA MET A 123 0.74 -2.59 -15.73
C MET A 123 1.11 -4.01 -16.15
N VAL A 124 0.47 -4.99 -15.53
CA VAL A 124 0.47 -6.40 -15.96
C VAL A 124 -0.77 -6.70 -16.80
N SER A 125 -1.93 -6.15 -16.42
CA SER A 125 -3.20 -6.29 -17.15
C SER A 125 -4.17 -5.16 -16.82
N GLY A 126 -5.06 -4.81 -17.73
CA GLY A 126 -6.01 -3.70 -17.57
C GLY A 126 -5.33 -2.34 -17.65
N THR A 127 -5.97 -1.32 -17.08
CA THR A 127 -5.48 0.06 -17.02
C THR A 127 -5.77 0.64 -15.65
N TRP A 128 -4.99 1.64 -15.22
CA TRP A 128 -5.43 2.60 -14.21
C TRP A 128 -5.71 3.92 -14.91
N SER A 129 -6.94 4.43 -14.82
CA SER A 129 -7.33 5.72 -15.38
C SER A 129 -7.36 6.79 -14.27
N GLY A 130 -6.51 7.80 -14.37
CA GLY A 130 -6.31 8.83 -13.36
C GLY A 130 -4.91 9.44 -13.48
N GLN A 131 -4.77 10.74 -13.23
CA GLN A 131 -3.51 11.45 -13.45
C GLN A 131 -2.40 10.93 -12.53
N ALA A 132 -2.73 10.66 -11.26
CA ALA A 132 -1.82 10.05 -10.32
C ALA A 132 -1.62 8.56 -10.59
N ALA A 133 -2.63 7.84 -11.08
CA ALA A 133 -2.51 6.41 -11.40
C ALA A 133 -1.66 6.07 -12.65
N SER A 134 -1.05 7.08 -13.28
CA SER A 134 -0.23 6.89 -14.47
C SER A 134 1.03 6.09 -14.17
N VAL A 135 1.35 5.16 -15.08
CA VAL A 135 2.48 4.25 -14.92
C VAL A 135 3.80 5.04 -14.88
N GLY A 136 4.61 4.77 -13.86
CA GLY A 136 5.95 5.30 -13.69
C GLY A 136 6.05 6.60 -12.89
N ILE A 137 4.92 7.26 -12.59
CA ILE A 137 4.90 8.54 -11.87
C ILE A 137 4.82 8.30 -10.36
N TRP A 138 5.79 8.82 -9.61
CA TRP A 138 5.76 8.87 -8.15
C TRP A 138 4.77 9.91 -7.66
N ILE A 139 3.98 9.52 -6.66
CA ILE A 139 2.93 10.32 -6.07
C ILE A 139 3.20 10.39 -4.58
N ASP A 140 3.16 11.60 -4.04
CA ASP A 140 3.24 11.84 -2.60
C ASP A 140 2.01 11.26 -1.87
N LEU A 141 2.26 10.52 -0.79
CA LEU A 141 1.25 10.00 0.13
C LEU A 141 0.88 11.03 1.21
N SER A 142 1.10 12.34 1.00
CA SER A 142 0.73 13.39 1.96
C SER A 142 -0.71 13.30 2.45
N GLY A 143 -1.61 12.74 1.63
CA GLY A 143 -2.92 12.27 2.04
C GLY A 143 -3.12 10.85 1.53
N ASN A 144 -4.17 10.22 2.01
CA ASN A 144 -4.43 8.83 1.68
C ASN A 144 -4.88 8.66 0.23
N ARG A 145 -4.52 7.53 -0.37
CA ARG A 145 -4.72 7.25 -1.79
C ARG A 145 -5.39 5.90 -1.99
N LEU A 146 -6.41 5.85 -2.82
CA LEU A 146 -7.19 4.65 -3.11
C LEU A 146 -6.96 4.22 -4.56
N TRP A 147 -6.40 3.03 -4.80
CA TRP A 147 -6.43 2.39 -6.11
C TRP A 147 -7.54 1.35 -6.14
N ARG A 148 -8.53 1.50 -7.02
CA ARG A 148 -9.63 0.53 -7.13
C ARG A 148 -10.10 0.32 -8.57
N VAL A 149 -10.77 -0.81 -8.76
CA VAL A 149 -11.64 -1.07 -9.90
C VAL A 149 -13.09 -1.00 -9.43
N THR A 150 -13.96 -0.49 -10.31
CA THR A 150 -15.39 -0.32 -10.11
C THR A 150 -16.11 -0.91 -11.32
N ARG A 151 -17.04 -1.81 -11.07
CA ARG A 151 -18.00 -2.33 -12.05
C ARG A 151 -19.40 -1.89 -11.69
N LEU A 152 -20.15 -1.30 -12.61
CA LEU A 152 -21.54 -0.97 -12.32
C LEU A 152 -22.40 -2.23 -12.23
N ALA A 153 -23.28 -2.25 -11.24
CA ALA A 153 -24.21 -3.34 -10.97
C ALA A 153 -25.66 -2.86 -11.01
N GLY A 154 -26.60 -3.78 -11.23
CA GLY A 154 -28.04 -3.48 -11.21
C GLY A 154 -28.75 -3.90 -12.49
N LYS A 155 -30.08 -3.74 -12.49
CA LYS A 155 -30.97 -4.32 -13.51
C LYS A 155 -30.68 -3.89 -14.95
N THR A 156 -30.05 -2.73 -15.13
CA THR A 156 -29.73 -2.15 -16.45
C THR A 156 -28.31 -2.47 -16.92
N TYR A 157 -27.47 -3.05 -16.07
CA TYR A 157 -26.06 -3.33 -16.38
C TYR A 157 -25.82 -4.82 -16.61
N THR A 158 -25.01 -5.15 -17.61
CA THR A 158 -24.68 -6.54 -17.95
C THR A 158 -23.70 -7.11 -16.91
N PRO A 159 -24.01 -8.26 -16.28
CA PRO A 159 -23.06 -8.97 -15.42
C PRO A 159 -21.70 -9.20 -16.09
N GLY A 160 -20.66 -9.33 -15.28
CA GLY A 160 -19.31 -9.57 -15.77
C GLY A 160 -18.22 -9.17 -14.79
N THR A 161 -17.00 -9.04 -15.31
CA THR A 161 -15.81 -8.85 -14.48
C THR A 161 -14.94 -7.73 -15.05
N ILE A 162 -14.40 -6.90 -14.17
CA ILE A 162 -13.32 -5.96 -14.48
C ILE A 162 -12.12 -6.26 -13.59
N VAL A 163 -10.92 -6.23 -14.18
CA VAL A 163 -9.66 -6.54 -13.49
C VAL A 163 -8.60 -5.52 -13.89
N ALA A 164 -7.84 -5.04 -12.91
CA ALA A 164 -6.60 -4.29 -13.12
C ALA A 164 -5.48 -4.92 -12.28
N ILE A 165 -4.33 -5.13 -12.91
CA ILE A 165 -3.15 -5.73 -12.28
C ILE A 165 -1.95 -4.83 -12.57
N GLY A 166 -1.30 -4.33 -11.52
CA GLY A 166 -0.12 -3.49 -11.62
C GLY A 166 0.97 -3.91 -10.64
N ASN A 167 2.22 -3.76 -11.04
CA ASN A 167 3.34 -3.76 -10.10
C ASN A 167 3.44 -2.38 -9.50
N MET A 168 3.26 -2.31 -8.20
CA MET A 168 3.29 -1.11 -7.40
C MET A 168 4.66 -1.00 -6.72
N GLU A 169 5.12 0.22 -6.55
CA GLU A 169 6.34 0.53 -5.83
C GLU A 169 6.06 1.62 -4.80
N ILE A 170 6.54 1.43 -3.57
CA ILE A 170 6.50 2.41 -2.49
C ILE A 170 7.92 2.65 -1.96
N ARG A 171 8.23 3.89 -1.59
CA ARG A 171 9.54 4.29 -1.07
C ARG A 171 9.42 5.45 -0.08
N GLU A 172 10.44 5.61 0.76
CA GLU A 172 10.62 6.86 1.49
C GLU A 172 11.18 7.95 0.56
N VAL A 173 10.69 9.18 0.70
CA VAL A 173 11.21 10.38 0.01
C VAL A 173 12.69 10.59 0.34
N ALA A 174 13.08 10.31 1.59
CA ALA A 174 14.45 10.48 2.07
C ALA A 174 15.41 9.36 1.62
N ASP A 175 14.90 8.18 1.24
CA ASP A 175 15.69 7.02 0.82
C ASP A 175 15.15 6.43 -0.49
N ILE A 176 15.40 7.15 -1.59
CA ILE A 176 14.93 6.76 -2.92
C ILE A 176 15.52 5.43 -3.44
N GLY A 177 16.53 4.87 -2.77
CA GLY A 177 17.14 3.59 -3.09
C GLY A 177 16.44 2.40 -2.45
N ASN A 178 15.64 2.63 -1.41
CA ASN A 178 14.89 1.60 -0.70
C ASN A 178 13.46 1.53 -1.25
N ILE A 179 13.32 0.79 -2.36
CA ILE A 179 12.03 0.58 -3.03
C ILE A 179 11.47 -0.77 -2.63
N VAL A 180 10.21 -0.78 -2.21
CA VAL A 180 9.43 -2.00 -2.02
C VAL A 180 8.52 -2.19 -3.22
N THR A 181 8.59 -3.36 -3.85
CA THR A 181 7.77 -3.71 -5.00
C THR A 181 6.77 -4.81 -4.63
N PHE A 182 5.51 -4.64 -5.02
CA PHE A 182 4.47 -5.64 -4.84
C PHE A 182 3.50 -5.63 -6.02
N THR A 183 2.81 -6.75 -6.26
CA THR A 183 1.75 -6.81 -7.28
C THR A 183 0.41 -6.53 -6.62
N LEU A 184 -0.28 -5.51 -7.11
CA LEU A 184 -1.68 -5.23 -6.82
C LEU A 184 -2.54 -5.87 -7.91
N ARG A 185 -3.44 -6.77 -7.52
CA ARG A 185 -4.54 -7.25 -8.36
C ARG A 185 -5.84 -6.80 -7.72
N ALA A 186 -6.63 -6.02 -8.45
CA ALA A 186 -7.97 -5.62 -8.05
C ALA A 186 -8.99 -6.17 -9.05
N GLU A 187 -10.06 -6.79 -8.55
CA GLU A 187 -11.05 -7.50 -9.36
C GLU A 187 -12.46 -7.30 -8.83
N ALA A 188 -13.33 -6.68 -9.63
CA ALA A 188 -14.74 -6.48 -9.32
C ALA A 188 -15.59 -7.39 -10.21
N ILE A 189 -16.38 -8.27 -9.58
CA ILE A 189 -17.23 -9.26 -10.22
C ILE A 189 -18.70 -8.93 -9.91
N GLN A 190 -19.48 -8.68 -10.96
CA GLN A 190 -20.94 -8.61 -10.88
C GLN A 190 -21.52 -9.94 -11.37
N SER A 191 -22.17 -10.67 -10.46
CA SER A 191 -22.90 -11.91 -10.76
C SER A 191 -24.33 -11.71 -11.25
#